data_AF-A0A543CDU9-F1
#
_entry.id   AF-A0A543CDU9-F1
#
_cell.length_a   1.000
_cell.length_b   1.000
_cell.length_c   1.000
_cell.angle_alpha   90.00
_cell.angle_beta   90.00
_cell.angle_gamma   90.00
#
_symmetry.space_group_name_H-M   'P 1'
#
loop_
_entity.id
_entity.type
_entity.pdbx_description
1 polymer ?
#
loop_
_entity_poly.entity_id
_entity_poly.type
_entity_poly.pdbx_seq_one_letter_code
_entity_poly.pdbx_strand_id
1 'polypeptide(L)' 'MSTEPQVGDVRFSDSGEIEVFDGAEWSPYRRLPTDGDVVFRYGIDGETHG' A
#
# COMPACT_ATOMS: atom_id res chain seq x y z
N MET A 1 9.22 -13.31 19.13
CA MET A 1 8.83 -13.91 17.84
C MET A 1 9.45 -13.04 16.77
N SER A 2 10.48 -13.53 16.07
CA SER A 2 10.97 -12.85 14.87
C SER A 2 10.19 -13.47 13.74
N THR A 3 9.09 -12.83 13.35
CA THR A 3 8.34 -13.25 12.17
C THR A 3 9.13 -12.78 10.97
N GLU A 4 9.79 -13.72 10.30
CA GLU A 4 10.37 -13.45 8.98
C GLU A 4 9.29 -12.82 8.09
N PRO A 5 9.66 -11.79 7.30
CA PRO A 5 8.70 -11.14 6.43
C PRO A 5 8.16 -12.13 5.39
N GLN A 6 6.86 -12.08 5.17
CA GLN A 6 6.15 -12.89 4.20
C GLN A 6 5.94 -12.06 2.92
N VAL A 7 5.90 -12.74 1.77
CA VAL A 7 5.59 -12.09 0.49
C VAL A 7 4.27 -11.35 0.61
N GLY A 8 4.27 -10.06 0.28
CA GLY A 8 3.11 -9.19 0.39
C GLY A 8 2.98 -8.46 1.74
N ASP A 9 3.88 -8.71 2.71
CA ASP A 9 3.96 -7.88 3.90
C ASP A 9 4.31 -6.43 3.51
N VAL A 10 3.74 -5.48 4.26
CA VAL A 10 3.86 -4.05 4.01
C VAL A 10 4.49 -3.37 5.23
N ARG A 11 5.42 -2.45 4.98
CA ARG A 11 6.02 -1.60 6.02
C ARG A 11 6.21 -0.17 5.54
N PHE A 12 6.55 0.71 6.48
CA PHE A 12 7.03 2.05 6.18
C PHE A 12 8.56 2.06 6.22
N SER A 13 9.19 2.66 5.21
CA SER A 13 10.61 2.96 5.21
C SER A 13 10.91 4.09 6.20
N ASP A 14 12.19 4.30 6.54
CA ASP A 14 12.63 5.43 7.38
C ASP A 14 12.29 6.80 6.77
N SER A 15 12.19 6.86 5.44
CA SER A 15 11.75 8.04 4.69
C SER A 15 10.23 8.22 4.63
N GLY A 16 9.46 7.29 5.23
CA GLY A 16 8.00 7.30 5.26
C GLY A 16 7.33 6.73 4.00
N GLU A 17 8.08 6.07 3.12
CA GLU A 17 7.52 5.43 1.93
C GLU A 17 6.91 4.06 2.28
N ILE A 18 5.88 3.65 1.53
CA ILE A 18 5.30 2.32 1.69
C ILE A 18 6.16 1.34 0.88
N GLU A 19 6.62 0.27 1.52
CA GLU A 19 7.38 -0.82 0.88
C GLU A 19 6.62 -2.14 1.01
N VAL A 20 6.74 -2.99 -0.02
CA VAL A 20 6.21 -4.36 -0.02
C VAL A 20 7.37 -5.36 -0.11
N PHE A 21 7.29 -6.44 0.67
CA PHE A 21 8.25 -7.54 0.57
C PHE A 21 7.89 -8.45 -0.60
N ASP A 22 8.78 -8.60 -1.57
CA ASP A 22 8.57 -9.45 -2.75
C ASP A 22 8.94 -10.94 -2.49
N GLY A 23 9.62 -11.22 -1.38
CA GLY A 23 10.17 -12.55 -1.07
C GLY A 23 11.70 -12.56 -1.02
N ALA A 24 12.35 -11.61 -1.68
CA ALA A 24 13.78 -11.38 -1.57
C ALA A 24 14.11 -10.08 -0.83
N GLU A 25 13.42 -8.99 -1.19
CA GLU A 25 13.70 -7.66 -0.64
C GLU A 25 12.44 -6.81 -0.48
N TRP A 26 12.59 -5.72 0.28
CA TRP A 26 11.58 -4.69 0.40
C TRP A 26 11.73 -3.71 -0.75
N SER A 27 10.68 -3.57 -1.55
CA SER A 27 10.65 -2.66 -2.68
C SER A 27 9.57 -1.59 -2.50
N PRO A 28 9.80 -0.35 -2.98
CA PRO A 28 8.79 0.70 -2.92
C PRO A 28 7.49 0.24 -3.56
N TYR A 29 6.37 0.43 -2.86
CA TYR A 29 5.04 0.18 -3.37
C TYR A 29 4.71 1.24 -4.42
N ARG A 30 5.16 1.02 -5.66
CA ARG A 30 4.85 1.88 -6.79
C ARG A 30 3.36 1.79 -7.07
N ARG A 31 2.64 2.81 -6.59
CA ARG A 31 1.28 3.10 -7.02
C ARG A 31 1.29 3.23 -8.56
N LEU A 32 0.26 2.65 -9.19
CA LEU A 32 -0.01 2.54 -10.62
C LEU A 32 0.47 3.76 -11.45
N PRO A 33 0.84 3.56 -12.74
CA PRO A 33 1.24 4.65 -13.62
C PRO A 33 0.24 5.81 -13.53
N THR A 34 0.76 7.04 -13.51
CA THR A 34 -0.01 8.29 -13.50
C THR A 34 -1.03 8.39 -14.66
N ASP A 35 -0.91 7.52 -15.66
CA ASP A 35 -1.86 7.36 -16.76
C ASP A 35 -2.39 5.91 -16.75
N GLY A 36 -3.56 5.74 -16.17
CA GLY A 36 -4.21 4.45 -15.96
C GLY A 36 -5.29 4.60 -14.91
N ASP A 37 -6.53 4.27 -15.26
CA ASP A 37 -7.73 4.43 -14.43
C ASP A 37 -7.49 3.91 -13.01
N VAL A 38 -7.28 4.83 -12.06
CA VAL A 38 -7.08 4.51 -10.65
C VAL A 38 -8.44 4.13 -10.08
N VAL A 39 -8.76 2.84 -10.16
CA VAL A 39 -9.93 2.23 -9.52
C VAL A 39 -9.77 2.14 -8.00
N PHE A 40 -9.59 3.27 -7.33
CA PHE A 40 -9.81 3.35 -5.89
C PHE A 40 -11.28 3.67 -5.63
N ARG A 41 -12.15 2.65 -5.66
CA ARG A 41 -13.51 2.78 -5.11
C ARG A 41 -13.42 2.64 -3.58
N TYR A 42 -13.10 3.74 -2.90
CA TYR A 42 -13.49 3.91 -1.50
C TYR A 42 -14.79 4.70 -1.51
N GLY A 43 -15.92 3.99 -1.54
CA GLY A 43 -17.22 4.61 -1.30
C GLY A 43 -17.33 4.94 0.18
N ILE A 44 -16.88 6.12 0.58
CA ILE A 44 -17.44 6.73 1.80
C ILE A 44 -18.75 7.33 1.34
N ASP A 45 -19.82 6.56 1.49
CA ASP A 45 -21.16 7.14 1.46
C ASP A 45 -21.29 7.97 2.73
N GLY A 46 -20.87 9.23 2.63
CA GLY A 46 -21.00 10.23 3.66
C GLY A 46 -22.40 10.81 3.63
N GLU A 47 -23.41 10.07 4.10
CA GLU A 47 -24.69 10.68 4.44
C GLU A 47 -24.54 11.47 5.75
N THR A 48 -24.20 12.76 5.62
CA THR A 48 -24.43 13.75 6.68
C THR A 48 -25.87 14.22 6.56
N HIS A 49 -26.77 13.77 7.43
CA HIS A 49 -28.11 14.35 7.57
C HIS A 49 -28.01 15.60 8.46
N GLY A 50 -28.49 16.73 7.93
CA GLY A 50 -28.55 18.02 8.61
C GLY A 50 -29.74 18.19 9.54
#